data_AF-A0A7S1LUN4-F1
#
_entry.id   AF-A0A7S1LUN4-F1
#
_cell.length_a   1.000
_cell.length_b   1.000
_cell.length_c   1.000
_cell.angle_alpha   90.00
_cell.angle_beta   90.00
_cell.angle_gamma   90.00
#
_symmetry.space_group_name_H-M   'P 1'
#
loop_
_entity.id
_entity.type
_entity.pdbx_description
1 polymer ?
#
loop_
_entity_poly.entity_id
_entity_poly.type
_entity_poly.pdbx_seq_one_letter_code
_entity_poly.pdbx_strand_id
1 'polypeptide(L)'
;MTDDDSDHEQAFRRSAFTMLLRYHSLSGGSDDADRNSGLHASVHPAFASQLFAQFGVVCDAFANPINATHASFFSLFPDVDACFGSRGSFFAAGDALSSSEPIAAHVNPPFETQCIQRTATTLLTLLRNRDPGVPATFVMVVPNWTGDKIDAAFGSLRKAPECAVSMLVPSEEAAYVDGHLHRLACPFFKLDSKTLLIVLQNDTARKLFGASTPAVTPDPALGLSVVADGKRTRVDAAIAEWATGSATAFSGRRPRNEDGGQRKPPQPRA
;
A
#
# COMPACT_ATOMS: atom_id res chain seq x y z
N MET A 1 33.21 8.79 -1.05
CA MET A 1 32.27 9.03 -2.15
C MET A 1 33.10 8.97 -3.41
N THR A 2 33.05 7.83 -4.09
CA THR A 2 33.72 7.65 -5.39
C THR A 2 32.92 8.41 -6.46
N ASP A 3 33.51 8.70 -7.63
CA ASP A 3 32.78 9.32 -8.74
C ASP A 3 31.51 8.52 -9.12
N ASP A 4 31.57 7.18 -8.97
CA ASP A 4 30.46 6.25 -9.15
C ASP A 4 29.29 6.52 -8.18
N ASP A 5 29.56 6.76 -6.89
CA ASP A 5 28.52 7.12 -5.91
C ASP A 5 27.79 8.43 -6.30
N SER A 6 28.52 9.38 -6.91
CA SER A 6 27.95 10.66 -7.33
C SER A 6 27.04 10.51 -8.56
N ASP A 7 27.42 9.67 -9.51
CA ASP A 7 26.64 9.41 -10.72
C ASP A 7 25.35 8.64 -10.39
N HIS A 8 25.43 7.65 -9.51
CA HIS A 8 24.27 6.92 -8.99
C HIS A 8 23.28 7.85 -8.26
N GLU A 9 23.78 8.77 -7.43
CA GLU A 9 22.94 9.74 -6.74
C GLU A 9 22.26 10.72 -7.71
N GLN A 10 22.98 11.22 -8.71
CA GLN A 10 22.40 12.10 -9.74
C GLN A 10 21.32 11.40 -10.56
N ALA A 11 21.56 10.14 -10.96
CA ALA A 11 20.58 9.34 -11.68
C ALA A 11 19.32 9.13 -10.84
N PHE A 12 19.46 8.76 -9.56
CA PHE A 12 18.35 8.62 -8.63
C PHE A 12 17.54 9.92 -8.52
N ARG A 13 18.21 11.06 -8.28
CA ARG A 13 17.54 12.37 -8.14
C ARG A 13 16.74 12.74 -9.38
N ARG A 14 17.27 12.49 -10.58
CA ARG A 14 16.57 12.74 -11.84
C ARG A 14 15.34 11.85 -11.97
N SER A 15 15.49 10.54 -11.78
CA SER A 15 14.38 9.58 -11.85
C SER A 15 13.30 9.90 -10.82
N ALA A 16 13.67 10.21 -9.58
CA ALA A 16 12.74 10.55 -8.51
C ALA A 16 11.99 11.84 -8.82
N PHE A 17 12.68 12.87 -9.32
CA PHE A 17 12.05 14.11 -9.75
C PHE A 17 11.05 13.87 -10.89
N THR A 18 11.43 13.11 -11.93
CA THR A 18 10.55 12.81 -13.07
C THR A 18 9.33 12.00 -12.65
N MET A 19 9.51 10.99 -11.78
CA MET A 19 8.42 10.19 -11.22
C MET A 19 7.46 11.07 -10.39
N LEU A 20 7.97 11.88 -9.47
CA LEU A 20 7.15 12.77 -8.65
C LEU A 20 6.39 13.78 -9.52
N LEU A 21 7.04 14.37 -10.53
CA LEU A 21 6.41 15.30 -11.46
C LEU A 21 5.30 14.63 -12.28
N ARG A 22 5.50 13.38 -12.70
CA ARG A 22 4.49 12.58 -13.41
C ARG A 22 3.25 12.38 -12.55
N TYR A 23 3.41 11.92 -11.30
CA TYR A 23 2.28 11.67 -10.41
C TYR A 23 1.61 12.97 -9.95
N HIS A 24 2.39 14.04 -9.73
CA HIS A 24 1.84 15.35 -9.44
C HIS A 24 0.99 15.89 -10.61
N SER A 25 1.42 15.66 -11.85
CA SER A 25 0.65 16.02 -13.05
C SER A 25 -0.63 15.19 -13.19
N LEU A 26 -0.58 13.88 -12.89
CA LEU A 26 -1.77 13.02 -12.85
C LEU A 26 -2.80 13.55 -11.83
N SER A 27 -2.31 14.11 -10.73
CA SER A 27 -3.12 14.71 -9.67
C SER A 27 -3.68 16.10 -9.97
N GLY A 28 -3.52 16.59 -11.20
CA GLY A 28 -3.99 17.92 -11.61
C GLY A 28 -3.05 19.06 -11.20
N GLY A 29 -1.85 18.76 -10.70
CA GLY A 29 -0.82 19.75 -10.39
C GLY A 29 -1.13 20.64 -9.19
N SER A 30 -2.09 20.28 -8.34
CA SER A 30 -2.41 21.05 -7.15
C SER A 30 -1.43 20.75 -6.02
N ASP A 31 -1.03 21.80 -5.31
CA ASP A 31 -0.30 21.65 -4.06
C ASP A 31 -1.18 21.27 -2.88
N ASP A 32 -2.49 21.40 -3.05
CA ASP A 32 -3.47 20.88 -2.10
C ASP A 32 -3.51 19.34 -2.22
N ALA A 33 -3.12 18.66 -1.14
CA ALA A 33 -3.20 17.21 -0.99
C ALA A 33 -4.64 16.78 -0.69
N ASP A 34 -5.58 17.18 -1.55
CA ASP A 34 -6.97 16.79 -1.46
C ASP A 34 -7.14 15.36 -1.96
N ARG A 35 -7.94 14.54 -1.27
CA ARG A 35 -8.14 13.11 -1.61
C ARG A 35 -8.74 12.86 -2.99
N ASN A 36 -9.30 13.90 -3.62
CA ASN A 36 -9.86 13.84 -4.97
C ASN A 36 -8.83 14.19 -6.05
N SER A 37 -7.58 14.46 -5.69
CA SER A 37 -6.48 14.69 -6.64
C SER A 37 -5.95 13.38 -7.25
N GLY A 38 -6.74 12.30 -7.30
CA GLY A 38 -6.45 11.15 -8.17
C GLY A 38 -5.43 10.09 -7.69
N LEU A 39 -4.71 10.29 -6.58
CA LEU A 39 -3.89 9.20 -5.99
C LEU A 39 -4.76 8.29 -5.10
N HIS A 40 -4.86 7.01 -5.44
CA HIS A 40 -5.62 6.07 -4.63
C HIS A 40 -4.94 5.78 -3.29
N ALA A 41 -5.75 5.55 -2.27
CA ALA A 41 -5.28 5.11 -0.96
C ALA A 41 -4.79 3.66 -1.01
N SER A 42 -3.81 3.33 -0.18
CA SER A 42 -3.30 1.95 -0.01
C SER A 42 -3.73 1.38 1.33
N VAL A 43 -3.71 0.06 1.45
CA VAL A 43 -3.96 -0.61 2.74
C VAL A 43 -2.80 -0.36 3.70
N HIS A 44 -3.10 -0.25 5.00
CA HIS A 44 -2.06 -0.05 5.99
C HIS A 44 -1.08 -1.24 6.05
N PRO A 45 0.25 -1.03 6.08
CA PRO A 45 1.24 -2.11 6.07
C PRO A 45 1.05 -3.15 7.18
N ALA A 46 0.68 -2.73 8.39
CA ALA A 46 0.41 -3.65 9.50
C ALA A 46 -0.73 -4.64 9.18
N PHE A 47 -1.83 -4.14 8.58
CA PHE A 47 -2.96 -4.97 8.14
C PHE A 47 -2.55 -5.90 6.99
N ALA A 48 -1.78 -5.35 6.04
CA ALA A 48 -1.29 -6.08 4.88
C ALA A 48 -0.31 -7.21 5.24
N SER A 49 0.63 -6.97 6.16
CA SER A 49 1.77 -7.85 6.40
C SER A 49 1.40 -9.29 6.76
N GLN A 50 0.46 -9.48 7.70
CA GLN A 50 0.00 -10.81 8.11
C GLN A 50 -0.76 -11.52 6.99
N LEU A 51 -1.65 -10.78 6.32
CA LEU A 51 -2.46 -11.28 5.21
C LEU A 51 -1.58 -11.70 4.03
N PHE A 52 -0.59 -10.88 3.69
CA PHE A 52 0.32 -11.10 2.57
C PHE A 52 1.24 -12.28 2.85
N ALA A 53 1.76 -12.39 4.07
CA ALA A 53 2.55 -13.55 4.48
C ALA A 53 1.74 -14.85 4.41
N GLN A 54 0.48 -14.85 4.87
CA GLN A 54 -0.39 -16.02 4.84
C GLN A 54 -0.63 -16.54 3.42
N PHE A 55 -0.77 -15.65 2.45
CA PHE A 55 -1.12 -15.98 1.06
C PHE A 55 0.05 -15.90 0.08
N GLY A 56 1.27 -15.74 0.61
CA GLY A 56 2.51 -15.68 -0.18
C GLY A 56 2.59 -14.48 -1.12
N VAL A 57 1.89 -13.38 -0.82
CA VAL A 57 1.87 -12.18 -1.67
C VAL A 57 3.26 -11.55 -1.71
N VAL A 58 3.74 -11.27 -2.91
CA VAL A 58 5.08 -10.73 -3.17
C VAL A 58 5.09 -9.54 -4.12
N CYS A 59 3.92 -9.11 -4.60
CA CYS A 59 3.82 -7.95 -5.48
C CYS A 59 2.48 -7.23 -5.34
N ASP A 60 2.46 -5.96 -5.73
CA ASP A 60 1.24 -5.16 -5.83
C ASP A 60 0.77 -5.10 -7.30
N ALA A 61 -0.49 -5.45 -7.55
CA ALA A 61 -1.11 -5.37 -8.88
C ALA A 61 -1.43 -3.93 -9.31
N PHE A 62 -1.60 -3.02 -8.35
CA PHE A 62 -1.89 -1.61 -8.62
C PHE A 62 -1.18 -0.76 -7.57
N ALA A 63 -0.04 -0.21 -7.95
CA ALA A 63 0.74 0.66 -7.10
C ALA A 63 1.53 1.69 -7.93
N ASN A 64 2.34 2.46 -7.23
CA ASN A 64 3.35 3.35 -7.77
C ASN A 64 4.58 3.34 -6.84
N PRO A 65 5.72 3.93 -7.26
CA PRO A 65 6.94 3.94 -6.44
C PRO A 65 6.78 4.59 -5.06
N ILE A 66 5.74 5.40 -4.85
CA ILE A 66 5.47 6.11 -3.59
C ILE A 66 4.71 5.22 -2.61
N ASN A 67 3.74 4.42 -3.08
CA ASN A 67 2.80 3.67 -2.24
C ASN A 67 2.96 2.14 -2.29
N ALA A 68 3.87 1.62 -3.11
CA ALA A 68 4.12 0.19 -3.22
C ALA A 68 4.49 -0.41 -1.86
N THR A 69 3.92 -1.59 -1.57
CA THR A 69 4.22 -2.34 -0.35
C THR A 69 5.32 -3.39 -0.58
N HIS A 70 5.57 -3.73 -1.84
CA HIS A 70 6.61 -4.66 -2.26
C HIS A 70 7.59 -3.99 -3.24
N ALA A 71 8.82 -4.51 -3.29
CA ALA A 71 9.84 -4.04 -4.23
C ALA A 71 9.49 -4.31 -5.72
N SER A 72 8.61 -5.28 -5.98
CA SER A 72 8.08 -5.59 -7.31
C SER A 72 6.59 -5.24 -7.34
N PHE A 73 6.19 -4.39 -8.27
CA PHE A 73 4.79 -3.97 -8.41
C PHE A 73 4.44 -3.67 -9.86
N PHE A 74 3.15 -3.54 -10.14
CA PHE A 74 2.64 -3.04 -11.42
C PHE A 74 2.16 -1.60 -11.24
N SER A 75 2.41 -0.76 -12.23
CA SER A 75 2.09 0.66 -12.19
C SER A 75 1.57 1.20 -13.52
N LEU A 76 1.11 2.45 -13.50
CA LEU A 76 0.55 3.11 -14.66
C LEU A 76 1.62 3.61 -15.65
N PHE A 77 2.81 3.99 -15.16
CA PHE A 77 3.82 4.68 -15.95
C PHE A 77 5.17 3.93 -15.97
N PRO A 78 5.29 2.82 -16.71
CA PRO A 78 6.54 2.04 -16.76
C PRO A 78 7.76 2.87 -17.18
N ASP A 79 7.58 3.92 -18.00
CA ASP A 79 8.64 4.80 -18.47
C ASP A 79 9.39 5.52 -17.34
N VAL A 80 8.70 5.82 -16.23
CA VAL A 80 9.29 6.50 -15.06
C VAL A 80 9.38 5.60 -13.83
N ASP A 81 8.57 4.54 -13.77
CA ASP A 81 8.46 3.68 -12.58
C ASP A 81 9.37 2.44 -12.65
N ALA A 82 9.82 2.01 -13.84
CA ALA A 82 10.57 0.77 -14.00
C ALA A 82 11.87 0.74 -13.18
N CYS A 83 12.57 1.88 -13.09
CA CYS A 83 13.79 2.00 -12.29
C CYS A 83 13.56 1.89 -10.77
N PHE A 84 12.29 1.93 -10.33
CA PHE A 84 11.88 1.75 -8.94
C PHE A 84 11.25 0.38 -8.67
N GLY A 85 11.16 -0.51 -9.67
CA GLY A 85 10.62 -1.87 -9.50
C GLY A 85 9.27 -2.13 -10.18
N SER A 86 8.78 -1.19 -11.02
CA SER A 86 7.58 -1.43 -11.80
C SER A 86 7.79 -2.49 -12.90
N ARG A 87 6.82 -3.39 -13.01
CA ARG A 87 6.65 -4.39 -14.07
C ARG A 87 5.73 -3.90 -15.20
N GLY A 88 5.38 -2.61 -15.20
CA GLY A 88 4.42 -2.01 -16.13
C GLY A 88 2.97 -2.20 -15.72
N SER A 89 2.06 -2.12 -16.68
CA SER A 89 0.62 -2.15 -16.41
C SER A 89 0.12 -3.55 -16.11
N PHE A 90 -0.56 -3.76 -14.99
CA PHE A 90 -1.17 -5.04 -14.64
C PHE A 90 -2.21 -5.51 -15.67
N PHE A 91 -2.90 -4.57 -16.32
CA PHE A 91 -3.85 -4.93 -17.38
C PHE A 91 -3.18 -5.37 -18.68
N ALA A 92 -1.95 -4.92 -18.95
CA ALA A 92 -1.12 -5.45 -20.03
C ALA A 92 -0.38 -6.72 -19.59
N ALA A 93 -0.19 -6.90 -18.28
CA ALA A 93 0.39 -8.09 -17.69
C ALA A 93 -0.49 -9.34 -17.88
N GLY A 94 -1.79 -9.20 -18.18
CA GLY A 94 -2.63 -10.33 -18.61
C GLY A 94 -2.03 -11.14 -19.75
N ASP A 95 -1.38 -10.45 -20.70
CA ASP A 95 -0.70 -11.06 -21.85
C ASP A 95 0.79 -11.32 -21.59
N ALA A 96 1.41 -10.56 -20.69
CA ALA A 96 2.85 -10.64 -20.40
C ALA A 96 3.21 -11.58 -19.23
N LEU A 97 2.28 -11.90 -18.32
CA LEU A 97 2.48 -12.86 -17.25
C LEU A 97 2.36 -14.27 -17.82
N SER A 98 3.53 -14.89 -18.05
CA SER A 98 3.60 -16.27 -18.52
C SER A 98 2.67 -17.19 -17.73
N SER A 99 1.92 -18.05 -18.43
CA SER A 99 1.10 -19.10 -17.80
C SER A 99 1.93 -20.06 -16.94
N SER A 100 3.24 -20.11 -17.19
CA SER A 100 4.22 -20.95 -16.50
C SER A 100 4.79 -20.33 -15.22
N GLU A 101 4.55 -19.05 -14.94
CA GLU A 101 5.10 -18.35 -13.77
C GLU A 101 4.09 -18.25 -12.63
N PRO A 102 4.49 -18.58 -11.38
CA PRO A 102 3.63 -18.38 -10.23
C PRO A 102 3.39 -16.89 -9.98
N ILE A 103 2.19 -16.56 -9.46
CA ILE A 103 1.89 -15.19 -9.04
C ILE A 103 1.12 -15.17 -7.73
N ALA A 104 1.52 -14.29 -6.83
CA ALA A 104 0.78 -13.96 -5.64
C ALA A 104 0.81 -12.44 -5.45
N ALA A 105 -0.33 -11.78 -5.66
CA ALA A 105 -0.40 -10.33 -5.72
C ALA A 105 -1.50 -9.74 -4.83
N HIS A 106 -1.18 -8.61 -4.21
CA HIS A 106 -2.14 -7.73 -3.56
C HIS A 106 -2.85 -6.91 -4.64
N VAL A 107 -4.17 -6.77 -4.52
CA VAL A 107 -5.02 -6.11 -5.52
C VAL A 107 -5.84 -5.01 -4.88
N ASN A 108 -5.52 -3.76 -5.24
CA ASN A 108 -6.25 -2.57 -4.84
C ASN A 108 -6.42 -1.65 -6.06
N PRO A 109 -7.36 -1.96 -6.98
CA PRO A 109 -7.48 -1.25 -8.24
C PRO A 109 -7.91 0.21 -8.01
N PRO A 110 -7.61 1.13 -8.95
CA PRO A 110 -8.17 2.48 -8.92
C PRO A 110 -9.70 2.45 -8.79
N PHE A 111 -10.25 3.44 -8.09
CA PHE A 111 -11.64 3.45 -7.63
C PHE A 111 -12.62 3.90 -8.73
N GLU A 112 -12.33 3.49 -9.96
CA GLU A 112 -13.10 3.73 -11.16
C GLU A 112 -13.83 2.45 -11.55
N THR A 113 -15.12 2.55 -11.86
CA THR A 113 -15.99 1.40 -12.13
C THR A 113 -15.43 0.52 -13.24
N GLN A 114 -14.92 1.14 -14.31
CA GLN A 114 -14.33 0.40 -15.43
C GLN A 114 -13.04 -0.33 -15.03
N CYS A 115 -12.21 0.28 -14.17
CA CYS A 115 -11.00 -0.36 -13.65
C CYS A 115 -11.34 -1.57 -12.78
N ILE A 116 -12.36 -1.47 -11.92
CA ILE A 116 -12.81 -2.57 -11.06
C ILE A 116 -13.35 -3.72 -11.91
N GLN A 117 -14.20 -3.43 -12.91
CA GLN A 117 -14.75 -4.44 -13.82
C GLN A 117 -13.64 -5.15 -14.62
N ARG A 118 -12.71 -4.38 -15.20
CA ARG A 118 -11.56 -4.95 -15.93
C ARG A 118 -10.68 -5.78 -15.01
N THR A 119 -10.49 -5.35 -13.76
CA THR A 119 -9.74 -6.10 -12.76
C THR A 119 -10.39 -7.45 -12.51
N ALA A 120 -11.70 -7.49 -12.24
CA ALA A 120 -12.40 -8.76 -12.00
C ALA A 120 -12.20 -9.76 -13.15
N THR A 121 -12.37 -9.32 -14.41
CA THR A 121 -12.13 -10.15 -15.59
C THR A 121 -10.67 -10.60 -15.69
N THR A 122 -9.73 -9.70 -15.44
CA THR A 122 -8.28 -9.98 -15.52
C THR A 122 -7.87 -11.03 -14.49
N LEU A 123 -8.32 -10.90 -13.24
CA LEU A 123 -7.99 -11.85 -12.17
C LEU A 123 -8.49 -13.27 -12.50
N LEU A 124 -9.76 -13.39 -12.91
CA LEU A 124 -10.33 -14.70 -13.27
C LEU A 124 -9.65 -15.32 -14.49
N THR A 125 -9.28 -14.50 -15.48
CA THR A 125 -8.54 -14.97 -16.66
C THR A 125 -7.16 -15.48 -16.26
N LEU A 126 -6.43 -14.72 -15.46
CA LEU A 126 -5.10 -15.09 -14.98
C LEU A 126 -5.13 -16.37 -14.13
N LEU A 127 -6.15 -16.57 -13.30
CA LEU A 127 -6.31 -17.79 -12.49
C LEU A 127 -6.54 -19.04 -13.35
N ARG A 128 -7.37 -18.92 -14.39
CA ARG A 128 -7.82 -20.03 -15.24
C ARG A 128 -6.80 -20.42 -16.31
N ASN A 129 -5.99 -19.47 -16.77
CA ASN A 129 -5.04 -19.67 -17.85
C ASN A 129 -3.63 -20.06 -17.36
N ARG A 130 -3.47 -20.43 -16.07
CA ARG A 130 -2.19 -20.98 -15.59
C ARG A 130 -1.97 -22.40 -16.09
N ASP A 131 -0.71 -22.74 -16.33
CA ASP A 131 -0.32 -24.10 -16.64
C ASP A 131 -0.66 -25.02 -15.45
N PRO A 132 -1.00 -26.30 -15.69
CA PRO A 132 -1.26 -27.25 -14.62
C PRO A 132 -0.12 -27.29 -13.59
N GLY A 133 -0.45 -27.11 -12.31
CA GLY A 133 0.54 -27.10 -11.23
C GLY A 133 1.23 -25.75 -10.98
N VAL A 134 0.88 -24.68 -11.70
CA VAL A 134 1.40 -23.32 -11.43
C VAL A 134 0.43 -22.56 -10.52
N PRO A 135 0.85 -22.09 -9.32
CA PRO A 135 -0.04 -21.41 -8.39
C PRO A 135 -0.29 -19.95 -8.75
N ALA A 136 -1.55 -19.52 -8.61
CA ALA A 136 -1.95 -18.12 -8.68
C ALA A 136 -2.84 -17.74 -7.49
N THR A 137 -2.44 -16.69 -6.77
CA THR A 137 -3.18 -16.09 -5.65
C THR A 137 -3.37 -14.59 -5.88
N PHE A 138 -4.58 -14.10 -5.67
CA PHE A 138 -4.89 -12.68 -5.68
C PHE A 138 -5.64 -12.29 -4.41
N VAL A 139 -5.07 -11.36 -3.66
CA VAL A 139 -5.63 -10.86 -2.40
C VAL A 139 -6.14 -9.45 -2.64
N MET A 140 -7.46 -9.31 -2.84
CA MET A 140 -8.11 -8.03 -3.05
C MET A 140 -8.54 -7.42 -1.72
N VAL A 141 -8.01 -6.24 -1.40
CA VAL A 141 -8.40 -5.45 -0.23
C VAL A 141 -8.86 -4.09 -0.71
N VAL A 142 -10.17 -3.85 -0.65
CA VAL A 142 -10.79 -2.62 -1.16
C VAL A 142 -11.89 -2.15 -0.21
N PRO A 143 -12.24 -0.87 -0.19
CA PRO A 143 -13.47 -0.43 0.44
C PRO A 143 -14.68 -1.20 -0.12
N ASN A 144 -15.68 -1.48 0.71
CA ASN A 144 -16.93 -2.10 0.26
C ASN A 144 -17.83 -1.06 -0.45
N TRP A 145 -17.41 -0.64 -1.64
CA TRP A 145 -18.18 0.24 -2.50
C TRP A 145 -19.46 -0.46 -2.96
N THR A 146 -20.53 0.32 -3.12
CA THR A 146 -21.85 -0.12 -3.56
C THR A 146 -22.21 0.53 -4.90
N GLY A 147 -23.06 -0.14 -5.68
CA GLY A 147 -23.58 0.36 -6.95
C GLY A 147 -23.62 -0.77 -7.99
N ASP A 148 -24.69 -0.81 -8.79
CA ASP A 148 -25.06 -1.97 -9.63
C ASP A 148 -23.88 -2.61 -10.39
N LYS A 149 -23.02 -1.78 -11.00
CA LYS A 149 -21.87 -2.25 -11.79
C LYS A 149 -20.72 -2.78 -10.93
N ILE A 150 -20.46 -2.16 -9.79
CA ILE A 150 -19.43 -2.57 -8.83
C ILE A 150 -19.90 -3.85 -8.11
N ASP A 151 -21.18 -3.88 -7.72
CA ASP A 151 -21.81 -5.05 -7.11
C ASP A 151 -21.80 -6.26 -8.05
N ALA A 152 -22.00 -6.05 -9.35
CA ALA A 152 -21.83 -7.10 -10.35
C ALA A 152 -20.39 -7.60 -10.44
N ALA A 153 -19.39 -6.71 -10.41
CA ALA A 153 -17.98 -7.08 -10.49
C ALA A 153 -17.51 -7.84 -9.25
N PHE A 154 -17.81 -7.34 -8.04
CA PHE A 154 -17.51 -8.07 -6.81
C PHE A 154 -18.34 -9.35 -6.69
N GLY A 155 -19.59 -9.31 -7.13
CA GLY A 155 -20.47 -10.48 -7.16
C GLY A 155 -19.94 -11.60 -8.05
N SER A 156 -19.34 -11.29 -9.20
CA SER A 156 -18.73 -12.29 -10.07
C SER A 156 -17.50 -12.94 -9.42
N LEU A 157 -16.65 -12.15 -8.77
CA LEU A 157 -15.50 -12.66 -8.03
C LEU A 157 -15.92 -13.57 -6.87
N ARG A 158 -16.87 -13.15 -6.04
CA ARG A 158 -17.33 -13.90 -4.86
C ARG A 158 -18.02 -15.22 -5.21
N LYS A 159 -18.67 -15.28 -6.38
CA LYS A 159 -19.37 -16.50 -6.87
C LYS A 159 -18.46 -17.42 -7.67
N ALA A 160 -17.26 -16.97 -8.03
CA ALA A 160 -16.32 -17.76 -8.80
C ALA A 160 -15.82 -18.96 -7.97
N PRO A 161 -15.65 -20.16 -8.57
CA PRO A 161 -15.02 -21.30 -7.89
C PRO A 161 -13.63 -21.00 -7.31
N GLU A 162 -12.92 -20.07 -7.95
CA GLU A 162 -11.62 -19.60 -7.51
C GLU A 162 -11.67 -18.75 -6.23
N CYS A 163 -12.84 -18.29 -5.79
CA CYS A 163 -12.98 -17.58 -4.52
C CYS A 163 -12.70 -18.52 -3.34
N ALA A 164 -11.68 -18.20 -2.55
CA ALA A 164 -11.31 -18.94 -1.35
C ALA A 164 -11.87 -18.26 -0.09
N VAL A 165 -11.80 -16.94 -0.03
CA VAL A 165 -12.28 -16.13 1.09
C VAL A 165 -13.03 -14.93 0.54
N SER A 166 -14.17 -14.60 1.13
CA SER A 166 -14.88 -13.34 0.92
C SER A 166 -15.46 -12.88 2.25
N MET A 167 -14.96 -11.78 2.81
CA MET A 167 -15.44 -11.26 4.07
C MET A 167 -15.46 -9.74 4.09
N LEU A 168 -16.27 -9.20 4.99
CA LEU A 168 -16.29 -7.78 5.31
C LEU A 168 -15.56 -7.57 6.62
N VAL A 169 -14.46 -6.82 6.56
CA VAL A 169 -13.70 -6.36 7.71
C VAL A 169 -14.35 -5.08 8.24
N PRO A 170 -14.67 -5.00 9.54
CA PRO A 170 -15.18 -3.77 10.16
C PRO A 170 -14.22 -2.58 9.95
N SER A 171 -14.78 -1.37 9.85
CA SER A 171 -14.00 -0.14 9.64
C SER A 171 -13.02 0.13 10.78
N GLU A 172 -13.30 -0.38 11.97
CA GLU A 172 -12.47 -0.21 13.16
C GLU A 172 -11.15 -0.98 13.05
N GLU A 173 -11.15 -2.07 12.27
CA GLU A 173 -10.07 -3.04 12.13
C GLU A 173 -9.23 -2.82 10.86
N ALA A 174 -9.71 -1.98 9.93
CA ALA A 174 -9.03 -1.65 8.68
C ALA A 174 -8.56 -0.19 8.67
N ALA A 175 -7.26 0.00 8.41
CA ALA A 175 -6.65 1.30 8.22
C ALA A 175 -6.12 1.45 6.79
N TYR A 176 -6.12 2.69 6.30
CA TYR A 176 -5.63 3.07 4.99
C TYR A 176 -4.54 4.12 5.10
N VAL A 177 -3.69 4.15 4.09
CA VAL A 177 -2.64 5.15 3.86
C VAL A 177 -3.07 6.02 2.70
N ASP A 178 -3.07 7.34 2.91
CA ASP A 178 -3.41 8.33 1.90
C ASP A 178 -2.38 8.28 0.74
N GLY A 179 -2.86 8.46 -0.49
CA GLY A 179 -2.01 8.44 -1.69
C GLY A 179 -0.91 9.50 -1.68
N HIS A 180 -1.07 10.56 -0.88
CA HIS A 180 -0.08 11.62 -0.68
C HIS A 180 0.86 11.36 0.50
N LEU A 181 1.15 10.10 0.86
CA LEU A 181 2.01 9.78 2.00
C LEU A 181 3.37 10.51 2.01
N HIS A 182 3.92 10.81 0.84
CA HIS A 182 5.16 11.57 0.68
C HIS A 182 5.04 13.07 1.05
N ARG A 183 3.82 13.60 1.20
CA ARG A 183 3.54 15.01 1.54
C ARG A 183 2.92 15.19 2.93
N LEU A 184 2.35 14.13 3.49
CA LEU A 184 1.53 14.20 4.70
C LEU A 184 2.32 13.78 5.94
N ALA A 185 2.25 14.60 7.00
CA ALA A 185 2.85 14.26 8.29
C ALA A 185 2.16 13.06 8.97
N CYS A 186 0.85 12.89 8.75
CA CYS A 186 0.09 11.72 9.18
C CYS A 186 -0.79 11.26 8.01
N PRO A 187 -0.36 10.24 7.25
CA PRO A 187 -1.09 9.75 6.08
C PRO A 187 -2.15 8.70 6.42
N PHE A 188 -2.26 8.30 7.70
CA PHE A 188 -3.14 7.21 8.09
C PHE A 188 -4.57 7.66 8.36
N PHE A 189 -5.54 6.88 7.89
CA PHE A 189 -6.95 7.17 8.10
C PHE A 189 -7.82 5.92 8.13
N LYS A 190 -9.02 6.04 8.72
CA LYS A 190 -10.08 5.05 8.65
C LYS A 190 -11.15 5.47 7.65
N LEU A 191 -11.82 4.48 7.08
CA LEU A 191 -13.05 4.66 6.31
C LEU A 191 -14.25 4.46 7.22
N ASP A 192 -15.37 5.11 6.92
CA ASP A 192 -16.64 4.85 7.60
C ASP A 192 -17.33 3.57 7.07
N SER A 193 -16.88 3.08 5.92
CA SER A 193 -17.38 1.84 5.31
C SER A 193 -16.52 0.64 5.70
N LYS A 194 -17.14 -0.54 5.66
CA LYS A 194 -16.43 -1.82 5.81
C LYS A 194 -15.42 -2.00 4.67
N THR A 195 -14.34 -2.71 4.96
CA THR A 195 -13.38 -3.14 3.94
C THR A 195 -13.76 -4.52 3.43
N LEU A 196 -13.85 -4.67 2.12
CA LEU A 196 -14.07 -5.93 1.46
C LEU A 196 -12.71 -6.62 1.23
N LEU A 197 -12.60 -7.84 1.76
CA LEU A 197 -11.49 -8.74 1.52
C LEU A 197 -11.98 -9.90 0.65
N ILE A 198 -11.36 -10.10 -0.51
CA ILE A 198 -11.58 -11.26 -1.38
C ILE A 198 -10.22 -11.92 -1.66
N VAL A 199 -10.12 -13.22 -1.38
CA VAL A 199 -8.96 -14.03 -1.77
C VAL A 199 -9.39 -14.96 -2.89
N LEU A 200 -8.73 -14.83 -4.05
CA LEU A 200 -8.91 -15.70 -5.20
C LEU A 200 -7.68 -16.60 -5.38
N GLN A 201 -7.90 -17.89 -5.57
CA GLN A 201 -6.86 -18.89 -5.74
C GLN A 201 -7.28 -19.93 -6.77
N ASN A 202 -6.35 -20.33 -7.62
CA ASN A 202 -6.50 -21.56 -8.38
C ASN A 202 -6.26 -22.79 -7.49
N ASP A 203 -6.58 -23.98 -7.99
CA ASP A 203 -6.50 -25.22 -7.20
C ASP A 203 -5.11 -25.49 -6.62
N THR A 204 -4.05 -25.18 -7.39
CA THR A 204 -2.67 -25.33 -6.96
C THR A 204 -2.37 -24.41 -5.78
N ALA A 205 -2.68 -23.12 -5.88
CA ALA A 205 -2.44 -22.15 -4.82
C ALA A 205 -3.27 -22.47 -3.56
N ARG A 206 -4.51 -22.93 -3.74
CA ARG A 206 -5.38 -23.34 -2.63
C ARG A 206 -4.80 -24.52 -1.84
N LYS A 207 -4.13 -25.47 -2.51
CA LYS A 207 -3.42 -26.56 -1.84
C LYS A 207 -2.18 -26.08 -1.06
N LEU A 208 -1.52 -25.03 -1.54
CA LEU A 208 -0.31 -24.48 -0.90
C LEU A 208 -0.63 -23.60 0.30
N PHE A 209 -1.57 -22.67 0.16
CA PHE A 209 -1.85 -21.63 1.15
C PHE A 209 -3.14 -21.86 1.95
N GLY A 210 -3.97 -22.82 1.53
CA GLY A 210 -5.27 -23.07 2.14
C GLY A 210 -6.32 -22.01 1.82
N ALA A 211 -7.55 -22.26 2.27
CA ALA A 211 -8.70 -21.35 2.16
C ALA A 211 -9.12 -20.78 3.52
N SER A 212 -8.20 -20.74 4.49
CA SER A 212 -8.51 -20.32 5.86
C SER A 212 -8.80 -18.82 5.91
N THR A 213 -9.88 -18.46 6.61
CA THR A 213 -10.17 -17.06 6.95
C THR A 213 -8.97 -16.49 7.70
N PRO A 214 -8.36 -15.39 7.23
CA PRO A 214 -7.24 -14.78 7.92
C PRO A 214 -7.68 -14.27 9.28
N ALA A 215 -6.85 -14.50 10.30
CA ALA A 215 -7.02 -13.83 11.58
C ALA A 215 -6.54 -12.38 11.40
N VAL A 216 -7.47 -11.44 11.29
CA VAL A 216 -7.15 -10.02 11.27
C VAL A 216 -7.12 -9.54 12.71
N THR A 217 -5.93 -9.28 13.26
CA THR A 217 -5.81 -8.59 14.55
C THR A 217 -5.60 -7.10 14.33
N PRO A 218 -6.47 -6.22 14.87
CA PRO A 218 -6.23 -4.79 14.84
C PRO A 218 -4.95 -4.49 15.62
N ASP A 219 -4.07 -3.65 15.08
CA ASP A 219 -2.95 -3.12 15.85
C ASP A 219 -3.43 -1.88 16.62
N PRO A 220 -3.47 -1.91 17.97
CA PRO A 220 -3.92 -0.76 18.76
C PRO A 220 -2.98 0.46 18.67
N ALA A 221 -1.76 0.32 18.13
CA ALA A 221 -0.76 1.39 18.03
C ALA A 221 -0.87 2.27 16.76
N LEU A 222 -1.86 2.05 15.90
CA LEU A 222 -1.91 2.57 14.53
C LEU A 222 -2.05 4.11 14.34
N GLY A 223 -2.06 4.92 15.40
CA GLY A 223 -2.00 6.39 15.30
C GLY A 223 -3.00 7.00 14.31
N LEU A 224 -4.24 6.51 14.30
CA LEU A 224 -5.20 6.73 13.22
C LEU A 224 -5.90 8.10 13.31
N SER A 225 -6.32 8.63 12.17
CA SER A 225 -7.26 9.76 12.11
C SER A 225 -8.61 9.28 11.56
N VAL A 226 -9.72 9.75 12.15
CA VAL A 226 -11.08 9.52 11.63
C VAL A 226 -11.44 10.69 10.72
N VAL A 227 -12.19 10.40 9.66
CA VAL A 227 -12.62 11.42 8.71
C VAL A 227 -14.14 11.50 8.84
N ALA A 228 -14.63 12.58 9.43
CA ALA A 228 -16.06 12.87 9.50
C ALA A 228 -16.33 14.11 8.63
N ASP A 229 -17.32 14.04 7.74
CA ASP A 229 -17.76 15.18 6.90
C ASP A 229 -16.63 15.89 6.13
N GLY A 230 -15.64 15.13 5.64
CA GLY A 230 -14.48 15.67 4.93
C GLY A 230 -13.43 16.37 5.81
N LYS A 231 -13.64 16.41 7.13
CA LYS A 231 -12.69 16.96 8.10
C LYS A 231 -11.97 15.84 8.85
N ARG A 232 -10.65 15.99 9.02
CA ARG A 232 -9.82 15.05 9.78
C ARG A 232 -9.94 15.37 11.27
N THR A 233 -10.34 14.39 12.07
CA THR A 233 -10.26 14.45 13.52
C THR A 233 -9.22 13.42 13.95
N ARG A 234 -8.15 13.89 14.57
CA ARG A 234 -7.09 13.05 15.14
C ARG A 234 -7.75 12.11 16.17
N VAL A 235 -7.49 10.80 16.13
CA VAL A 235 -7.95 9.91 17.22
C VAL A 235 -7.00 10.15 18.39
N ASP A 236 -7.33 11.16 19.19
CA ASP A 236 -6.56 11.61 20.34
C ASP A 236 -6.63 10.57 21.46
N ALA A 237 -5.73 9.59 21.36
CA ALA A 237 -5.25 8.77 22.47
C ALA A 237 -3.74 8.53 22.35
N ALA A 238 -3.23 8.26 21.14
CA ALA A 238 -1.81 7.96 20.91
C ALA A 238 -0.88 9.20 20.88
N ILE A 239 -1.44 10.40 20.67
CA ILE A 239 -0.66 11.63 20.52
C ILE A 239 -0.39 12.34 21.84
N ALA A 240 -1.27 12.17 22.83
CA ALA A 240 -1.03 12.67 24.17
C ALA A 240 0.21 12.01 24.78
N GLU A 241 0.45 10.72 24.50
CA GLU A 241 1.67 10.02 24.93
C GLU A 241 2.93 10.49 24.19
N TRP A 242 2.86 10.77 22.89
CA TRP A 242 4.04 11.20 22.13
C TRP A 242 4.42 12.67 22.36
N ALA A 243 3.46 13.53 22.68
CA ALA A 243 3.71 14.93 23.04
C ALA A 243 4.20 15.11 24.48
N THR A 244 4.05 14.09 25.35
CA THR A 244 4.44 14.16 26.76
C THR A 244 5.55 13.18 27.17
N GLY A 245 5.95 12.24 26.30
CA GLY A 245 6.94 11.22 26.58
C GLY A 245 8.37 11.57 26.14
N SER A 246 9.13 12.14 27.08
CA SER A 246 10.59 12.25 27.14
C SER A 246 11.38 11.39 26.13
N ALA A 247 12.20 12.06 25.32
CA ALA A 247 13.29 11.46 24.56
C ALA A 247 14.35 10.85 25.49
N THR A 248 14.11 9.64 26.00
CA THR A 248 15.13 8.84 26.72
C THR A 248 14.78 7.36 26.65
N ALA A 249 15.27 6.64 25.63
CA ALA A 249 15.78 5.27 25.74
C ALA A 249 16.14 4.69 24.35
N PHE A 250 17.28 5.12 23.80
CA PHE A 250 18.16 4.23 23.03
C PHE A 250 19.54 4.91 22.92
N SER A 251 20.21 5.13 24.06
CA SER A 251 21.64 5.42 24.05
C SER A 251 22.41 4.12 24.25
N GLY A 252 22.95 3.62 23.14
CA GLY A 252 24.00 2.63 23.16
C GLY A 252 25.17 3.15 23.99
N ARG A 253 25.61 2.35 24.96
CA ARG A 253 26.76 2.63 25.81
C ARG A 253 27.99 2.97 24.96
N ARG A 254 28.69 4.05 25.32
CA ARG A 254 30.16 4.12 25.25
C ARG A 254 30.70 4.59 26.61
N PRO A 255 31.86 4.07 27.04
CA PRO A 255 32.34 4.29 28.40
C PRO A 255 32.84 5.71 28.61
N ARG A 256 32.67 6.11 29.87
CA ARG A 256 32.98 7.38 30.52
C ARG A 256 34.46 7.74 30.35
N ASN A 257 34.74 8.99 29.98
CA ASN A 257 35.95 9.69 30.40
C ASN A 257 35.54 11.00 31.05
N GLU A 258 36.05 11.18 32.27
CA GLU A 258 35.95 12.36 33.11
C GLU A 258 36.87 13.45 32.54
N ASP A 259 36.38 14.68 32.40
CA ASP A 259 36.99 15.84 33.07
C ASP A 259 36.16 17.12 32.88
N GLY A 260 36.32 18.03 33.83
CA GLY A 260 35.40 19.13 34.12
C GLY A 260 35.56 20.40 33.28
N GLY A 261 34.55 21.28 33.38
CA GLY A 261 34.65 22.66 32.90
C GLY A 261 33.31 23.32 32.59
N GLN A 262 32.64 23.89 33.60
CA GLN A 262 31.49 24.79 33.39
C GLN A 262 31.94 26.09 32.69
N ARG A 263 31.29 26.46 31.58
CA ARG A 263 31.28 27.85 31.07
C ARG A 263 29.85 28.32 30.86
N LYS A 264 29.52 29.47 31.48
CA LYS A 264 28.24 30.20 31.32
C LYS A 264 28.15 30.85 29.92
N PRO A 265 26.95 30.97 29.33
CA PRO A 265 26.75 31.67 28.06
C PRO A 265 26.65 33.20 28.24
N PRO A 266 26.99 33.99 27.21
CA PRO A 266 26.96 35.45 27.26
C PRO A 266 25.55 36.01 26.97
N GLN A 267 25.25 37.17 27.55
CA GLN A 267 24.03 37.93 27.27
C GLN A 267 24.14 38.73 25.95
N PRO A 268 23.01 39.00 25.27
CA PRO A 268 22.98 39.71 24.00
C PRO A 268 23.26 41.21 24.19
N ARG A 269 24.02 41.80 23.26
CA ARG A 269 24.14 43.26 23.13
C ARG A 269 23.08 43.78 22.16
N ALA A 270 22.66 45.01 22.46
CA ALA A 270 21.57 45.81 21.93
C ALA A 270 21.45 45.87 20.40
#